data_AF-A0A7J3V334-F1
#
_entry.id   AF-A0A7J3V334-F1
#
_cell.length_a   1.000
_cell.length_b   1.000
_cell.length_c   1.000
_cell.angle_alpha   90.00
_cell.angle_beta   90.00
_cell.angle_gamma   90.00
#
_symmetry.space_group_name_H-M   'P 1'
#
loop_
_entity.id
_entity.type
_entity.pdbx_description
1 polymer ?
#
loop_
_entity_poly.entity_id
_entity_poly.type
_entity_poly.pdbx_seq_one_letter_code
_entity_poly.pdbx_strand_id
1 'polypeptide(L)' 'MARKTFDELLLEAIDEALSSLGESAKQSIYFHLQDKFKISREEIPKHIKEFAEGLEKIFGFGCPFS' A
#
# COMPACT_ATOMS: atom_id res chain seq x y z
N MET A 1 15.61 -21.81 5.87
CA MET A 1 14.87 -20.54 5.70
C MET A 1 13.39 -20.85 5.76
N ALA A 2 12.65 -20.20 6.66
CA ALA A 2 11.18 -20.28 6.61
C ALA A 2 10.71 -19.69 5.28
N ARG A 3 9.75 -20.35 4.62
CA ARG A 3 9.10 -19.75 3.45
C ARG A 3 8.21 -18.63 3.96
N LYS A 4 8.43 -17.42 3.43
CA LYS A 4 7.48 -16.33 3.62
C LYS A 4 6.16 -16.69 2.96
N THR A 5 5.08 -16.30 3.60
CA THR A 5 3.74 -16.37 3.02
C THR A 5 3.62 -15.37 1.87
N PHE A 6 2.66 -15.59 0.97
CA PHE A 6 2.37 -14.63 -0.09
C PHE A 6 2.05 -13.25 0.48
N ASP A 7 1.29 -13.20 1.57
CA ASP A 7 0.91 -11.97 2.27
C ASP A 7 2.13 -11.20 2.78
N GLU A 8 3.11 -11.87 3.39
CA GLU A 8 4.36 -11.24 3.83
C GLU A 8 5.18 -10.70 2.65
N LEU A 9 5.29 -11.47 1.57
CA LEU A 9 6.01 -11.06 0.37
C LEU A 9 5.36 -9.85 -0.31
N LEU A 10 4.02 -9.82 -0.35
CA LEU A 10 3.27 -8.70 -0.89
C LEU A 10 3.51 -7.42 -0.08
N LEU A 11 3.45 -7.52 1.25
CA LEU A 11 3.68 -6.38 2.13
C LEU A 11 5.10 -5.82 2.03
N GLU A 12 6.10 -6.70 1.90
CA GLU A 12 7.48 -6.28 1.65
C GLU A 12 7.62 -5.56 0.30
N ALA A 13 7.05 -6.13 -0.76
CA ALA A 13 7.10 -5.50 -2.08
C ALA A 13 6.43 -4.11 -2.10
N ILE A 14 5.30 -3.95 -1.40
CA ILE A 14 4.63 -2.65 -1.26
C ILE A 14 5.50 -1.67 -0.45
N ASP A 15 6.05 -2.11 0.67
CA ASP A 15 6.94 -1.26 1.48
C ASP A 15 8.14 -0.78 0.68
N GLU A 16 8.81 -1.68 -0.05
CA GLU A 16 9.95 -1.35 -0.89
C GLU A 16 9.57 -0.37 -2.01
N ALA A 17 8.42 -0.59 -2.67
CA ALA A 17 7.91 0.31 -3.71
C ALA A 17 7.60 1.71 -3.16
N LEU A 18 6.93 1.82 -2.01
CA LEU A 18 6.63 3.11 -1.40
C LEU A 18 7.89 3.79 -0.84
N SER A 19 8.82 3.01 -0.28
CA SER A 19 10.13 3.50 0.17
C SER A 19 10.97 4.09 -0.95
N SER A 20 10.80 3.63 -2.19
CA SER A 20 11.49 4.20 -3.36
C SER A 20 11.11 5.67 -3.61
N LEU A 21 9.94 6.11 -3.11
CA LEU A 21 9.48 7.51 -3.13
C LEU A 21 9.98 8.30 -1.91
N GLY A 22 10.61 7.63 -0.94
CA GLY A 22 11.10 8.16 0.34
C GLY A 22 10.32 7.64 1.56
N GLU A 23 11.02 7.42 2.67
CA GLU A 23 10.41 6.91 3.92
C GLU A 23 9.25 7.77 4.42
N SER A 24 9.38 9.10 4.34
CA SER A 24 8.32 10.03 4.72
C SER A 24 7.09 9.92 3.80
N ALA A 25 7.29 9.62 2.51
CA ALA A 25 6.20 9.41 1.56
C ALA A 25 5.46 8.12 1.90
N LYS A 26 6.19 7.00 2.11
CA LYS A 26 5.61 5.73 2.58
C LYS A 26 4.75 5.91 3.83
N GLN A 27 5.27 6.58 4.85
CA GLN A 27 4.54 6.85 6.09
C GLN A 27 3.29 7.69 5.84
N SER A 28 3.39 8.73 5.01
CA SER A 28 2.25 9.59 4.68
C SER A 28 1.15 8.85 3.92
N ILE A 29 1.53 7.95 3.01
CA ILE A 29 0.60 7.11 2.24
C ILE A 29 -0.13 6.14 3.17
N TYR A 30 0.60 5.41 4.03
CA TYR A 30 -0.04 4.51 5.00
C TYR A 30 -0.93 5.26 6.00
N PHE A 31 -0.50 6.44 6.46
CA PHE A 31 -1.32 7.27 7.32
C PHE A 31 -2.62 7.70 6.64
N HIS A 32 -2.55 8.10 5.37
CA HIS A 32 -3.74 8.51 4.60
C HIS A 32 -4.67 7.32 4.30
N LEU A 33 -4.10 6.15 3.99
CA LEU A 33 -4.84 4.90 3.81
C LEU A 33 -5.59 4.52 5.09
N GLN A 34 -4.92 4.58 6.23
CA GLN A 34 -5.54 4.27 7.52
C GLN A 34 -6.60 5.31 7.92
N ASP A 35 -6.34 6.60 7.73
CA ASP A 35 -7.28 7.67 8.10
C ASP A 35 -8.55 7.63 7.24
N LYS A 36 -8.39 7.57 5.91
CA LYS A 36 -9.48 7.72 4.93
C LYS A 36 -10.16 6.41 4.57
N PHE A 37 -9.41 5.31 4.50
CA PHE A 37 -9.91 4.02 4.01
C PHE A 37 -10.00 2.98 5.12
N LYS A 38 -9.51 3.28 6.33
CA LYS A 38 -9.52 2.36 7.49
C LYS A 38 -8.79 1.04 7.21
N ILE A 39 -7.79 1.08 6.33
CA ILE A 39 -6.95 -0.07 5.98
C ILE A 39 -5.58 0.12 6.60
N SER A 40 -5.21 -0.81 7.48
CA SER A 40 -3.86 -0.89 8.02
C SER A 40 -2.94 -1.68 7.08
N ARG A 41 -1.62 -1.49 7.20
CA ARG A 41 -0.63 -2.22 6.39
C ARG A 41 -0.91 -3.73 6.38
N GLU A 42 -1.12 -4.34 7.54
CA GLU A 42 -1.34 -5.79 7.68
C GLU A 42 -2.65 -6.30 7.04
N GLU A 43 -3.58 -5.40 6.75
CA GLU A 43 -4.89 -5.73 6.17
C GLU A 43 -4.88 -5.69 4.63
N ILE A 44 -3.86 -5.06 4.03
CA ILE A 44 -3.72 -4.91 2.58
C ILE A 44 -3.85 -6.23 1.80
N PRO A 45 -3.25 -7.36 2.22
CA PRO A 45 -3.36 -8.62 1.48
C PRO A 45 -4.81 -9.12 1.37
N LYS A 46 -5.66 -8.75 2.33
CA LYS A 46 -7.09 -9.12 2.37
C LYS A 46 -7.99 -8.08 1.68
N HIS A 47 -7.52 -6.83 1.59
CA HIS A 47 -8.26 -5.67 1.09
C HIS A 47 -7.54 -5.00 -0.09
N ILE A 48 -6.98 -5.82 -1.00
CA ILE A 48 -6.08 -5.33 -2.07
C ILE A 48 -6.77 -4.37 -3.03
N LYS A 49 -8.08 -4.56 -3.25
CA LYS A 49 -8.88 -3.71 -4.13
C LYS A 49 -9.09 -2.33 -3.50
N GLU A 50 -9.52 -2.29 -2.25
CA GLU A 50 -9.70 -1.03 -1.52
C GLU A 50 -8.36 -0.30 -1.31
N PHE A 51 -7.24 -1.02 -1.16
CA PHE A 51 -5.90 -0.44 -1.18
C PHE A 51 -5.59 0.27 -2.51
N ALA A 52 -5.83 -0.39 -3.64
CA ALA A 52 -5.60 0.19 -4.97
C ALA A 52 -6.46 1.43 -5.20
N GLU A 53 -7.76 1.35 -4.90
CA GLU A 53 -8.68 2.50 -4.98
C GLU A 53 -8.26 3.64 -4.02
N GLY A 54 -7.69 3.29 -2.87
CA GLY A 54 -7.14 4.24 -1.91
C GLY A 54 -5.93 4.99 -2.46
N LEU A 55 -5.00 4.28 -3.11
CA LEU A 55 -3.86 4.90 -3.79
C LEU A 55 -4.30 5.80 -4.94
N GLU A 56 -5.25 5.37 -5.78
CA GLU A 56 -5.79 6.20 -6.86
C GLU A 56 -6.41 7.50 -6.33
N LYS A 57 -7.05 7.46 -5.16
CA LYS A 57 -7.59 8.68 -4.52
C LYS A 57 -6.52 9.56 -3.90
N ILE A 58 -5.44 8.98 -3.36
CA ILE A 58 -4.30 9.72 -2.80
C ILE A 58 -3.53 10.45 -3.91
N PHE A 59 -3.24 9.76 -5.01
CA PHE A 59 -2.49 10.31 -6.13
C PHE A 59 -3.36 11.03 -7.17
N GLY A 60 -4.69 10.85 -7.11
CA GLY A 60 -5.65 11.40 -8.05
C GLY A 60 -5.75 10.62 -9.37
N PHE A 61 -6.65 11.06 -10.25
CA PHE A 61 -6.91 10.50 -11.59
C PHE A 61 -5.72 10.50 -12.56
N GLY A 62 -4.52 10.88 -12.12
CA GLY A 62 -3.30 10.94 -12.93
C GLY A 62 -2.57 9.61 -13.10
N CYS A 63 -3.03 8.52 -12.48
CA CYS A 63 -2.41 7.20 -12.61
C CYS A 63 -3.38 6.15 -13.19
N PRO A 64 -3.72 6.22 -14.48
CA PRO A 64 -4.38 5.10 -15.14
C PRO A 64 -3.34 3.99 -15.36
N PHE A 65 -3.31 2.99 -14.49
CA PHE A 65 -2.80 1.67 -14.86
C PHE A 65 -3.87 1.01 -15.76
N SER A 66 -3.88 1.39 -17.05
CA SER A 66 -4.52 0.62 -18.12
C SER A 66 -3.58 -0.42 -18.68
#